data_AF-A0A9E0TG74-F1
#
_entry.id   AF-A0A9E0TG74-F1
#
_cell.length_a   1.000
_cell.length_b   1.000
_cell.length_c   1.000
_cell.angle_alpha   90.00
_cell.angle_beta   90.00
_cell.angle_gamma   90.00
#
_symmetry.space_group_name_H-M   'P 1'
#
loop_
_entity.id
_entity.type
_entity.pdbx_description
1 polymer ?
#
loop_
_entity_poly.entity_id
_entity_poly.type
_entity_poly.pdbx_seq_one_letter_code
_entity_poly.pdbx_strand_id
1 'polypeptide(L)'
;MNASNVHLSTQWSRAAAAIAHLDALGAAVLRVKLGERMPVLDIDAAPDRFVHGVLAKRETICGIQRRTMVATVRGCKVQWLERRVLGVGQALAKPAEDDDELPPVLGEALRDLADPYRIATRDDADGATP
;
A
#
# COMPACT_ATOMS: atom_id res chain seq x y z
N MET A 1 14.41 7.09 36.16
CA MET A 1 14.06 6.85 34.74
C MET A 1 12.59 7.20 34.53
N ASN A 2 12.26 7.95 33.47
CA ASN A 2 10.87 8.30 33.16
C ASN A 2 10.15 7.06 32.58
N ALA A 3 9.08 6.60 33.23
CA ALA A 3 8.33 5.40 32.85
C ALA A 3 7.82 5.44 31.39
N SER A 4 7.45 6.62 30.91
CA SER A 4 7.04 6.84 29.51
C SER A 4 8.19 6.57 28.54
N ASN A 5 9.43 6.95 28.91
CA ASN A 5 10.60 6.70 28.07
C ASN A 5 10.98 5.21 28.04
N VAL A 6 10.80 4.49 29.15
CA VAL A 6 11.01 3.03 29.21
C VAL A 6 9.98 2.30 28.36
N HIS A 7 8.72 2.72 28.43
CA HIS A 7 7.64 2.17 27.60
C HIS A 7 7.90 2.38 26.11
N LEU A 8 8.22 3.60 25.69
CA LEU A 8 8.54 3.90 24.29
C LEU A 8 9.78 3.15 23.79
N SER A 9 10.83 3.03 24.61
CA SER A 9 12.03 2.24 24.28
C SER A 9 11.70 0.76 24.07
N THR A 10 10.86 0.19 24.94
CA THR A 10 10.39 -1.19 24.81
C THR A 10 9.57 -1.39 23.53
N GLN A 11 8.70 -0.43 23.23
CA GLN A 11 7.88 -0.44 22.02
C GLN A 11 8.72 -0.33 20.75
N TRP A 12 9.73 0.55 20.75
CA TRP A 12 10.68 0.67 19.64
C TRP A 12 11.45 -0.62 19.41
N SER A 13 11.93 -1.27 20.47
CA SER A 13 12.65 -2.55 20.38
C SER A 13 11.80 -3.64 19.72
N ARG A 14 10.50 -3.70 20.06
CA ARG A 14 9.56 -4.62 19.43
C ARG A 14 9.31 -4.27 17.95
N ALA A 15 9.15 -2.99 17.65
CA ALA A 15 8.95 -2.51 16.28
C ALA A 15 10.17 -2.85 15.40
N ALA A 16 11.39 -2.64 15.89
CA ALA A 16 12.62 -2.99 15.17
C ALA A 16 12.70 -4.48 14.85
N ALA A 17 12.37 -5.35 15.82
CA ALA A 17 12.31 -6.80 15.59
C ALA A 17 11.20 -7.20 14.59
N ALA A 18 10.07 -6.51 14.60
CA ALA A 18 8.99 -6.72 13.64
C ALA A 18 9.40 -6.28 12.22
N ILE A 19 10.08 -5.13 12.09
CA ILE A 19 10.59 -4.62 10.80
C ILE A 19 11.55 -5.64 10.17
N ALA A 20 12.55 -6.11 10.91
CA ALA A 20 13.51 -7.10 10.39
C ALA A 20 12.82 -8.41 9.97
N HIS A 21 11.77 -8.81 10.68
CA HIS A 21 10.98 -9.98 10.32
C HIS A 21 10.15 -9.76 9.04
N LEU A 22 9.55 -8.58 8.87
CA LEU A 22 8.77 -8.21 7.69
C LEU A 22 9.66 -8.06 6.45
N ASP A 23 10.85 -7.48 6.61
CA ASP A 23 11.86 -7.36 5.55
C ASP A 23 12.30 -8.74 5.03
N ALA A 24 12.56 -9.69 5.93
CA ALA A 24 12.84 -11.08 5.57
C ALA A 24 11.67 -11.78 4.83
N LEU A 25 10.45 -11.24 4.93
CA LEU A 25 9.26 -11.72 4.22
C LEU A 25 8.96 -10.92 2.94
N GLY A 26 9.79 -9.93 2.60
CA GLY A 26 9.64 -9.10 1.41
C GLY A 26 8.62 -7.97 1.54
N ALA A 27 8.28 -7.54 2.75
CA ALA A 27 7.30 -6.47 2.96
C ALA A 27 7.94 -5.17 3.45
N ALA A 28 7.53 -4.05 2.84
CA ALA A 28 8.06 -2.74 3.17
C ALA A 28 7.23 -2.07 4.28
N VAL A 29 7.90 -1.68 5.37
CA VAL A 29 7.28 -0.90 6.44
C VAL A 29 7.29 0.58 6.08
N LEU A 30 6.10 1.16 5.94
CA LEU A 30 5.90 2.56 5.55
C LEU A 30 5.86 3.50 6.75
N ARG A 31 5.33 3.04 7.89
CA ARG A 31 5.16 3.88 9.08
C ARG A 31 5.13 3.05 10.35
N VAL A 32 5.74 3.57 11.41
CA VAL A 32 5.66 3.01 12.76
C VAL A 32 4.99 4.02 13.69
N LYS A 33 3.97 3.61 14.43
CA LYS A 33 3.28 4.41 15.44
C LYS A 33 3.55 3.79 16.81
N LEU A 34 4.07 4.60 17.73
CA LEU A 34 4.34 4.25 19.11
C LEU A 34 3.44 5.08 20.04
N GLY A 35 3.36 4.70 21.31
CA GLY A 35 2.61 5.44 22.35
C GLY A 35 1.22 4.88 22.65
N GLU A 36 0.71 3.97 21.82
CA GLU A 36 -0.49 3.20 22.15
C GLU A 36 -0.18 1.98 23.04
N ARG A 37 -1.14 1.07 23.22
CA ARG A 37 -0.93 -0.20 23.94
C ARG A 37 0.10 -1.10 23.23
N MET A 38 0.13 -1.07 21.91
CA MET A 38 1.00 -1.90 21.06
C MET A 38 1.50 -1.06 19.88
N PRO A 39 2.78 -1.21 19.45
CA PRO A 39 3.26 -0.55 18.24
C PRO A 39 2.41 -0.94 17.04
N VAL A 40 2.12 0.03 16.17
CA VAL A 40 1.40 -0.20 14.92
C VAL A 40 2.31 0.07 13.74
N LEU A 41 2.46 -0.91 12.85
CA LEU A 41 3.26 -0.83 11.63
C LEU A 41 2.30 -0.81 10.43
N ASP A 42 2.40 0.24 9.62
CA ASP A 42 1.70 0.34 8.33
C ASP A 42 2.65 -0.24 7.27
N ILE A 43 2.19 -1.23 6.49
CA ILE A 43 2.94 -1.81 5.36
C ILE A 43 2.20 -1.57 4.04
N ASP A 44 2.94 -1.64 2.94
CA ASP A 44 2.45 -1.38 1.59
C ASP A 44 1.52 -2.48 1.04
N ALA A 45 1.91 -3.73 1.21
CA ALA A 45 1.20 -4.90 0.71
C ALA A 45 1.31 -6.07 1.70
N ALA A 46 0.47 -7.09 1.49
CA ALA A 46 0.58 -8.33 2.25
C ALA A 46 1.95 -9.00 1.93
N PRO A 47 2.73 -9.41 2.93
CA PRO A 47 3.95 -10.19 2.72
C PRO A 47 3.60 -11.55 2.08
N ASP A 48 4.19 -11.86 0.92
CA ASP A 48 3.88 -13.06 0.12
C ASP A 48 4.00 -14.38 0.89
N ARG A 49 4.94 -14.43 1.83
CA ARG A 49 5.32 -15.69 2.49
C ARG A 49 4.67 -15.93 3.84
N PHE A 50 4.15 -14.90 4.51
CA PHE A 50 3.41 -15.11 5.76
C PHE A 50 2.72 -13.84 6.29
N VAL A 51 1.42 -13.68 6.06
CA VAL A 51 0.51 -13.01 7.02
C VAL A 51 -0.92 -13.56 6.93
N HIS A 52 -1.35 -14.31 7.96
CA HIS A 52 -2.77 -14.58 8.20
C HIS A 52 -3.42 -13.31 8.77
N GLY A 53 -3.84 -12.42 7.88
CA GLY A 53 -4.54 -11.20 8.22
C GLY A 53 -5.99 -11.44 8.61
N VAL A 54 -6.47 -10.66 9.57
CA VAL A 54 -7.90 -10.51 9.82
C VAL A 54 -8.40 -9.21 9.20
N LEU A 55 -9.61 -9.25 8.66
CA LEU A 55 -10.28 -8.06 8.14
C LEU A 55 -10.67 -7.15 9.31
N ALA A 56 -10.06 -5.97 9.41
CA ALA A 56 -10.37 -4.99 10.45
C ALA A 56 -11.43 -3.99 9.99
N LYS A 57 -11.38 -3.58 8.72
CA LYS A 57 -12.33 -2.60 8.16
C LYS A 57 -12.59 -2.93 6.69
N ARG A 58 -13.84 -2.75 6.25
CA ARG A 58 -14.22 -2.87 4.84
C ARG A 58 -15.08 -1.68 4.44
N GLU A 59 -14.72 -1.03 3.35
CA GLU A 59 -15.42 0.11 2.79
C GLU A 59 -15.57 -0.06 1.27
N THR A 60 -16.68 0.39 0.71
CA THR A 60 -16.88 0.40 -0.74
C THR A 60 -17.07 1.85 -1.16
N ILE A 61 -16.23 2.33 -2.09
CA ILE A 61 -16.24 3.71 -2.58
C ILE A 61 -16.13 3.66 -4.09
N CYS A 62 -17.12 4.18 -4.81
CA CYS A 62 -17.14 4.26 -6.29
C CYS A 62 -16.80 2.91 -6.98
N GLY A 63 -17.38 1.81 -6.51
CA GLY A 63 -17.10 0.47 -7.07
C GLY A 63 -15.74 -0.13 -6.66
N ILE A 64 -14.92 0.57 -5.88
CA ILE A 64 -13.68 0.06 -5.30
C ILE A 64 -13.95 -0.38 -3.87
N GLN A 65 -13.68 -1.65 -3.59
CA GLN A 65 -13.67 -2.17 -2.23
C GLN A 65 -12.30 -2.01 -1.61
N ARG A 66 -12.23 -1.24 -0.51
CA ARG A 66 -11.06 -1.07 0.33
C ARG A 66 -11.20 -1.95 1.58
N ARG A 67 -10.21 -2.78 1.85
CA ARG A 67 -10.15 -3.65 3.02
C ARG A 67 -8.90 -3.33 3.82
N THR A 68 -9.07 -2.87 5.05
CA THR A 68 -7.95 -2.76 5.98
C THR A 68 -7.78 -4.10 6.67
N MET A 69 -6.63 -4.69 6.45
CA MET A 69 -6.24 -5.97 7.04
C MET A 69 -5.26 -5.72 8.18
N VAL A 70 -5.33 -6.56 9.19
CA VAL A 70 -4.48 -6.46 10.38
C VAL A 70 -3.95 -7.84 10.76
N ALA A 71 -2.71 -7.90 11.23
CA ALA A 71 -2.14 -9.07 11.88
C ALA A 71 -1.28 -8.69 13.07
N THR A 72 -0.88 -9.68 13.86
CA THR A 72 0.07 -9.50 14.96
C THR A 72 1.39 -10.15 14.60
N VAL A 73 2.49 -9.38 14.66
CA VAL A 73 3.84 -9.85 14.36
C VAL A 73 4.78 -9.36 15.46
N ARG A 74 5.49 -10.28 16.11
CA ARG A 74 6.48 -9.97 17.16
C ARG A 74 5.97 -8.99 18.24
N GLY A 75 4.69 -9.11 18.62
CA GLY A 75 4.06 -8.24 19.60
C GLY A 75 3.77 -6.81 19.10
N CYS A 76 3.66 -6.64 17.77
CA CYS A 76 3.22 -5.41 17.10
C CYS A 76 1.97 -5.69 16.27
N LYS A 77 1.13 -4.66 16.10
CA LYS A 77 0.02 -4.66 15.14
C LYS A 77 0.58 -4.29 13.78
N VAL A 78 0.36 -5.11 12.78
CA VAL A 78 0.74 -4.81 11.38
C VAL A 78 -0.54 -4.58 10.60
N GLN A 79 -0.60 -3.52 9.80
CA GLN A 79 -1.78 -3.18 9.01
C GLN A 79 -1.43 -2.84 7.56
N TRP A 80 -2.26 -3.30 6.64
CA TRP A 80 -2.15 -3.01 5.20
C TRP A 80 -3.53 -2.80 4.60
N LEU A 81 -3.55 -2.22 3.40
CA LEU A 81 -4.76 -1.93 2.66
C LEU A 81 -4.82 -2.80 1.41
N GLU A 82 -5.84 -3.65 1.32
CA GLU A 82 -6.19 -4.34 0.10
C GLU A 82 -7.24 -3.54 -0.68
N ARG A 83 -7.04 -3.40 -1.98
CA ARG A 83 -8.00 -2.75 -2.88
C ARG A 83 -8.47 -3.77 -3.90
N ARG A 84 -9.79 -3.92 -4.04
CA ARG A 84 -10.41 -4.78 -5.04
C ARG A 84 -11.42 -3.97 -5.83
N VAL A 85 -11.24 -3.90 -7.15
CA VAL A 85 -12.27 -3.36 -8.05
C VAL A 85 -13.43 -4.36 -8.06
N LEU A 86 -14.63 -3.90 -7.70
CA LEU A 86 -15.84 -4.67 -7.93
C LEU A 86 -16.17 -4.47 -9.41
N GLY A 87 -16.03 -5.55 -10.19
CA GLY A 87 -16.14 -5.48 -11.64
C GLY A 87 -17.39 -4.72 -12.08
N VAL A 88 -17.20 -3.66 -12.86
CA VAL A 88 -18.21 -3.15 -13.78
C VAL A 88 -18.28 -4.16 -14.93
N GLY A 89 -18.82 -5.33 -14.63
CA GLY A 89 -18.74 -6.53 -15.48
C GLY A 89 -20.08 -7.24 -15.62
N GLN A 90 -21.19 -6.49 -15.57
CA GLN A 90 -22.52 -7.03 -15.90
C GLN A 90 -23.45 -6.02 -16.59
N ALA A 91 -22.90 -4.99 -17.25
CA ALA A 91 -23.71 -4.03 -18.03
C ALA A 91 -23.21 -3.72 -19.45
N LEU A 92 -22.05 -4.21 -19.89
CA LEU A 92 -21.51 -3.92 -21.23
C LEU A 92 -20.98 -5.13 -22.02
N ALA A 93 -21.30 -6.36 -21.59
CA ALA A 93 -21.06 -7.54 -22.41
C ALA A 93 -22.27 -7.82 -23.33
N LYS A 94 -22.55 -6.89 -24.25
CA LYS A 94 -23.12 -7.26 -25.55
C LYS A 94 -22.02 -6.96 -26.56
N PRO A 95 -21.50 -7.95 -27.29
CA PRO A 95 -20.68 -7.62 -28.45
C PRO A 95 -21.63 -6.96 -29.45
N ALA A 96 -21.52 -5.65 -29.60
CA ALA A 96 -21.97 -5.04 -30.83
C ALA A 96 -20.92 -5.44 -31.86
N GLU A 97 -21.31 -6.37 -32.73
CA GLU A 97 -20.76 -6.44 -34.08
C GLU A 97 -20.78 -5.01 -34.66
N ASP A 98 -19.63 -4.56 -35.13
CA ASP A 98 -19.39 -3.72 -36.31
C ASP A 98 -18.17 -2.83 -36.09
N ASP A 99 -17.25 -2.91 -37.06
CA ASP A 99 -16.07 -2.09 -37.25
C ASP A 99 -16.36 -0.60 -37.07
N ASP A 100 -15.64 0.09 -36.18
CA ASP A 100 -15.04 1.41 -36.44
C ASP A 100 -14.22 1.94 -35.23
N GLU A 101 -12.98 2.33 -35.53
CA GLU A 101 -12.03 3.18 -34.79
C GLU A 101 -12.10 3.32 -33.24
N LEU A 102 -11.07 2.81 -32.55
CA LEU A 102 -10.77 3.12 -31.14
C LEU A 102 -10.37 4.60 -30.98
N PRO A 103 -11.03 5.40 -30.09
CA PRO A 103 -10.58 6.75 -29.81
C PRO A 103 -9.31 6.74 -28.92
N PRO A 104 -8.30 7.60 -29.19
CA PRO A 104 -6.96 7.55 -28.59
C PRO A 104 -6.86 7.93 -27.10
N VAL A 105 -7.99 8.22 -26.43
CA VAL A 105 -7.99 8.87 -25.10
C VAL A 105 -7.84 7.86 -23.94
N LEU A 106 -7.92 6.54 -24.21
CA LEU A 106 -7.79 5.49 -23.19
C LEU A 106 -6.35 4.96 -23.01
N GLY A 107 -5.42 5.33 -23.89
CA GLY A 107 -4.02 4.89 -23.82
C GLY A 107 -3.17 5.60 -22.76
N GLU A 108 -3.49 6.85 -22.43
CA GLU A 108 -2.68 7.66 -21.49
C GLU A 108 -3.05 7.43 -20.03
N ALA A 109 -4.35 7.31 -19.68
CA ALA A 109 -4.79 7.15 -18.30
C ALA A 109 -4.34 5.82 -17.65
N LEU A 110 -4.06 4.79 -18.47
CA LEU A 110 -3.58 3.48 -18.01
C LEU A 110 -2.05 3.42 -17.84
N ARG A 111 -1.30 4.35 -18.44
CA ARG A 111 0.17 4.43 -18.26
C ARG A 111 0.55 5.06 -16.92
N ASP A 112 -0.22 6.03 -16.44
CA ASP A 112 0.03 6.66 -15.13
C ASP A 112 -0.34 5.78 -13.93
N LEU A 113 -1.15 4.73 -14.12
CA LEU A 113 -1.52 3.81 -13.03
C LEU A 113 -0.48 2.69 -12.81
N ALA A 114 0.47 2.52 -13.75
CA ALA A 114 1.45 1.45 -13.72
C ALA A 114 2.76 1.81 -12.99
N ASP A 115 2.97 3.09 -12.64
CA ASP A 115 4.20 3.52 -11.97
C ASP A 115 3.94 4.60 -10.90
N PRO A 116 3.60 4.22 -9.65
CA PRO A 116 3.44 5.17 -8.55
C PRO A 116 4.77 5.79 -8.07
N TYR A 117 5.91 5.44 -8.68
CA TYR A 117 7.25 5.89 -8.30
C TYR A 117 8.00 6.65 -9.40
N ARG A 118 7.30 7.29 -10.34
CA ARG A 118 7.93 8.26 -11.25
C ARG A 118 8.37 9.50 -10.46
N ILE A 119 9.53 9.37 -9.81
CA ILE A 119 10.31 10.48 -9.30
C ILE A 119 10.54 11.38 -10.50
N ALA A 120 10.03 12.61 -10.45
CA ALA A 120 10.44 13.64 -11.37
C ALA A 120 11.94 13.89 -11.15
N THR A 121 12.80 13.14 -11.86
CA THR A 121 14.15 13.59 -12.13
C THR A 121 14.00 14.81 -13.02
N ARG A 122 13.99 15.98 -12.37
CA ARG A 122 14.24 17.25 -13.01
C ARG A 122 15.72 17.23 -13.41
N ASP A 123 15.98 16.58 -14.54
CA ASP A 123 17.17 16.80 -15.35
C ASP A 123 16.96 18.17 -16.03
N ASP A 124 17.39 19.23 -15.35
CA ASP A 124 17.76 20.49 -16.03
C ASP A 124 19.28 20.42 -16.22
N ALA A 125 19.69 19.67 -17.25
CA ALA A 125 20.98 19.82 -17.89
C ALA A 125 20.75 20.20 -19.35
N ASP A 126 20.69 21.51 -19.61
CA ASP A 126 21.18 22.18 -20.82
C ASP A 126 21.01 23.70 -20.58
N GLY A 127 21.95 24.60 -20.85
CA GLY A 127 23.15 24.56 -21.68
C GLY A 127 23.30 25.93 -22.37
N ALA A 128 24.54 26.40 -22.57
CA ALA A 128 24.99 27.57 -23.36
C ALA A 128 24.82 28.98 -22.71
N THR A 129 25.84 29.68 -22.18
CA THR A 129 27.00 30.41 -22.81
C THR A 129 26.63 31.33 -23.99
N PRO A 130 27.25 32.52 -24.18
CA PRO A 130 28.68 32.85 -24.03
C PRO A 130 29.05 33.78 -22.86
#